data_AF-A0A174FE02-F1
#
_entry.id   AF-A0A174FE02-F1
#
_cell.length_a   1.000
_cell.length_b   1.000
_cell.length_c   1.000
_cell.angle_alpha   90.00
_cell.angle_beta   90.00
_cell.angle_gamma   90.00
#
_symmetry.space_group_name_H-M   'P 1'
#
loop_
_entity.id
_entity.type
_entity.pdbx_description
1 polymer ?
#
loop_
_entity_poly.entity_id
_entity_poly.type
_entity_poly.pdbx_seq_one_letter_code
_entity_poly.pdbx_strand_id
1 'polypeptide(L)'
;MVDASISGKTAVDLQAGKNLIGAFWQPSLVVADTQVVTNLPADIFAEGMAEVIKSDLIANAGIVEMIRQNTIKERIDQMVASCIKMKRDVVEQDEYETKGLRKVLNMGHTVPHAIEKLSNYSISHGVAVATGLV
;
A
#
# COMPACT_ATOMS: atom_id res chain seq x y z
N MET A 1 6.50 -3.36 -1.82
CA MET A 1 6.75 -4.29 -0.69
C MET A 1 5.68 -4.26 0.38
N VAL A 2 5.04 -3.12 0.66
CA VAL A 2 4.09 -3.00 1.78
C VAL A 2 2.62 -3.22 1.39
N ASP A 3 2.32 -3.22 0.09
CA ASP A 3 0.96 -3.34 -0.43
C ASP A 3 0.77 -4.59 -1.33
N ALA A 4 1.18 -4.54 -2.61
CA ALA A 4 0.89 -5.59 -3.59
C ALA A 4 1.29 -7.03 -3.18
N SER A 5 2.33 -7.18 -2.38
CA SER A 5 2.88 -8.46 -1.90
C SER A 5 1.93 -9.28 -1.04
N ILE A 6 0.93 -8.66 -0.39
CA ILE A 6 0.01 -9.34 0.52
C ILE A 6 -1.41 -9.00 0.12
N SER A 7 -1.97 -9.76 -0.82
CA SER A 7 -3.34 -9.51 -1.26
C SER A 7 -4.01 -10.70 -1.93
N GLY A 8 -3.23 -11.58 -2.58
CA GLY A 8 -3.73 -12.57 -3.52
C GLY A 8 -4.32 -11.96 -4.80
N LYS A 9 -4.48 -10.64 -4.92
CA LYS A 9 -5.09 -10.02 -6.09
C LYS A 9 -4.07 -9.93 -7.21
N THR A 10 -4.40 -10.50 -8.36
CA THR A 10 -3.69 -10.33 -9.62
C THR A 10 -4.69 -9.84 -10.65
N ALA A 11 -4.32 -8.86 -11.48
CA ALA A 11 -5.22 -8.31 -12.48
C ALA A 11 -4.44 -7.65 -13.63
N VAL A 12 -5.14 -7.46 -14.74
CA VAL A 12 -4.70 -6.66 -15.88
C VAL A 12 -5.67 -5.52 -16.14
N ASP A 13 -5.13 -4.45 -16.71
CA ASP A 13 -5.90 -3.29 -17.13
C ASP A 13 -6.61 -3.56 -18.47
N LEU A 14 -7.78 -2.95 -18.64
CA LEU A 14 -8.48 -2.85 -19.92
C LEU A 14 -8.59 -1.39 -20.32
N GLN A 15 -8.92 -1.14 -21.59
CA GLN A 15 -9.24 0.21 -22.06
C GLN A 15 -10.37 0.87 -21.25
N ALA A 16 -11.30 0.07 -20.70
CA ALA A 16 -12.39 0.55 -19.87
C ALA A 16 -11.98 0.93 -18.43
N GLY A 17 -10.82 0.47 -17.94
CA GLY A 17 -10.35 0.76 -16.58
C GLY A 17 -9.26 -0.17 -16.05
N LYS A 18 -8.70 0.22 -14.90
CA LYS A 18 -7.63 -0.53 -14.21
C LYS A 18 -8.13 -1.81 -13.54
N ASN A 19 -7.31 -2.85 -13.53
CA ASN A 19 -7.51 -4.09 -12.79
C ASN A 19 -8.87 -4.79 -13.00
N LEU A 20 -9.43 -4.73 -14.22
CA LEU A 20 -10.80 -5.22 -14.48
C LEU A 20 -10.89 -6.73 -14.74
N ILE A 21 -9.81 -7.38 -15.18
CA ILE A 21 -9.75 -8.84 -15.34
C ILE A 21 -8.66 -9.38 -14.45
N GLY A 22 -8.98 -10.36 -13.60
CA GLY A 22 -8.02 -10.86 -12.62
C GLY A 22 -8.47 -12.11 -11.89
N ALA A 23 -7.65 -12.51 -10.91
CA ALA A 23 -7.89 -13.66 -10.04
C ALA A 23 -7.37 -13.40 -8.63
N PHE A 24 -7.94 -14.11 -7.67
CA PHE A 24 -7.37 -14.28 -6.33
C PHE A 24 -6.43 -15.51 -6.37
N TRP A 25 -5.12 -15.28 -6.33
CA TRP A 25 -4.07 -16.28 -6.36
C TRP A 25 -2.91 -15.91 -5.43
N GLN A 26 -2.70 -16.71 -4.38
CA GLN A 26 -1.64 -16.46 -3.41
C GLN A 26 -0.26 -16.90 -3.91
N PRO A 27 0.80 -16.12 -3.65
CA PRO A 27 2.16 -16.60 -3.87
C PRO A 27 2.53 -17.68 -2.84
N SER A 28 3.37 -18.64 -3.21
CA SER A 28 3.92 -19.63 -2.27
C SER A 28 4.97 -19.04 -1.33
N LEU A 29 5.61 -17.93 -1.72
CA LEU A 29 6.63 -17.22 -0.94
C LEU A 29 6.74 -15.77 -1.42
N VAL A 30 6.96 -14.86 -0.47
CA VAL A 30 7.37 -13.47 -0.75
C VAL A 30 8.72 -13.23 -0.07
N VAL A 31 9.72 -12.83 -0.85
CA VAL A 31 11.02 -12.40 -0.33
C VAL A 31 11.09 -10.88 -0.40
N ALA A 32 11.26 -10.22 0.74
CA ALA A 32 11.35 -8.77 0.84
C ALA A 32 12.75 -8.35 1.30
N ASP A 33 13.62 -8.04 0.33
CA ASP A 33 14.93 -7.42 0.60
C ASP A 33 14.75 -5.90 0.73
N THR A 34 14.76 -5.43 1.96
CA THR A 34 14.50 -4.03 2.33
C THR A 34 15.65 -3.08 1.94
N GLN A 35 16.85 -3.60 1.67
CA GLN A 35 17.98 -2.78 1.20
C GLN A 35 17.72 -2.20 -0.19
N VAL A 36 16.85 -2.84 -0.99
CA VAL A 36 16.43 -2.29 -2.27
C VAL A 36 15.66 -0.99 -2.08
N VAL A 37 14.86 -0.88 -1.02
CA VAL A 37 14.04 0.30 -0.73
C VAL A 37 14.90 1.49 -0.34
N THR A 38 16.01 1.27 0.38
CA THR A 38 16.91 2.35 0.81
C THR A 38 17.65 3.04 -0.34
N ASN A 39 17.70 2.38 -1.51
CA ASN A 39 18.38 2.87 -2.71
C ASN A 39 17.43 3.44 -3.79
N LEU A 40 16.12 3.52 -3.50
CA LEU A 40 15.16 4.10 -4.43
C LEU A 40 15.37 5.61 -4.59
N PRO A 41 15.02 6.17 -5.76
CA PRO A 41 14.83 7.61 -5.92
C PRO A 41 13.90 8.17 -4.83
N ALA A 42 14.22 9.36 -4.33
CA ALA A 42 13.54 9.94 -3.16
C ALA A 42 12.04 10.17 -3.39
N ASP A 43 11.66 10.52 -4.61
CA ASP A 43 10.28 10.66 -5.08
C ASP A 43 9.54 9.32 -5.05
N ILE A 44 10.13 8.24 -5.58
CA ILE A 44 9.53 6.90 -5.54
C ILE A 44 9.39 6.38 -4.11
N PHE A 45 10.40 6.64 -3.27
CA PHE A 45 10.31 6.32 -1.84
C PHE A 45 9.15 7.08 -1.18
N ALA A 46 9.03 8.39 -1.44
CA ALA A 46 7.96 9.22 -0.90
C ALA A 46 6.57 8.77 -1.34
N GLU A 47 6.39 8.33 -2.58
CA GLU A 47 5.13 7.76 -3.05
C GLU A 47 4.72 6.52 -2.25
N GLY A 48 5.67 5.62 -1.97
CA GLY A 48 5.43 4.45 -1.13
C GLY A 48 5.06 4.80 0.31
N MET A 49 5.53 5.94 0.83
CA MET A 49 5.25 6.35 2.21
C MET A 49 3.77 6.68 2.45
N ALA A 50 2.98 7.01 1.42
CA ALA A 50 1.54 7.20 1.57
C ALA A 50 0.85 5.93 2.09
N GLU A 51 1.20 4.78 1.50
CA GLU A 51 0.71 3.46 1.90
C GLU A 51 1.23 3.02 3.29
N VAL A 52 2.45 3.43 3.64
CA VAL A 52 3.04 3.21 4.97
C VAL A 52 2.30 4.02 6.03
N ILE A 53 1.99 5.29 5.77
CA ILE A 53 1.21 6.14 6.68
C ILE A 53 -0.20 5.59 6.83
N LYS A 54 -0.87 5.21 5.73
CA LYS A 54 -2.16 4.52 5.77
C LYS A 54 -2.13 3.30 6.68
N SER A 55 -1.07 2.49 6.56
CA SER A 55 -0.88 1.30 7.39
C SER A 55 -0.83 1.63 8.88
N ASP A 56 -0.13 2.71 9.25
CA ASP A 56 -0.05 3.17 10.64
C ASP A 56 -1.36 3.75 11.15
N LEU A 57 -2.12 4.45 10.31
CA LEU A 57 -3.45 4.96 10.68
C LEU A 57 -4.44 3.82 10.95
N ILE A 58 -4.30 2.68 10.26
CA ILE A 58 -5.16 1.51 10.46
C ILE A 58 -4.74 0.71 11.70
N ALA A 59 -3.44 0.46 11.88
CA ALA A 59 -2.94 -0.47 12.90
C ALA A 59 -2.30 0.17 14.13
N ASN A 60 -2.00 1.47 14.09
CA ASN A 60 -1.27 2.20 15.13
C ASN A 60 0.05 1.48 15.53
N ALA A 61 0.91 1.23 14.54
CA ALA A 61 2.15 0.48 14.70
C ALA A 61 3.34 1.36 15.14
N GLY A 62 3.11 2.65 15.38
CA GLY A 62 4.12 3.62 15.79
C GLY A 62 5.02 4.10 14.65
N ILE A 63 4.63 3.88 13.38
CA ILE A 63 5.43 4.28 12.21
C ILE A 63 5.44 5.81 12.06
N VAL A 64 4.34 6.50 12.34
CA VAL A 64 4.28 7.97 12.34
C VAL A 64 5.31 8.57 13.29
N GLU A 65 5.55 7.93 14.44
CA GLU A 65 6.60 8.39 15.36
C GLU A 65 8.00 8.18 14.78
N MET A 66 8.25 7.09 14.05
CA MET A 66 9.51 6.90 13.32
C MET A 66 9.72 7.98 12.27
N ILE A 67 8.66 8.40 11.56
CA ILE A 67 8.70 9.50 10.60
C ILE A 67 9.08 10.81 11.31
N ARG A 68 8.41 11.13 12.43
CA ARG A 68 8.67 12.35 13.22
C ARG A 68 10.10 12.42 13.73
N GLN A 69 10.67 11.28 14.10
CA GLN A 69 12.04 11.16 14.58
C GLN A 69 13.07 11.05 13.44
N ASN A 70 12.61 11.00 12.18
CA ASN A 70 13.44 10.76 11.00
C ASN A 70 14.29 9.47 11.10
N THR A 71 13.72 8.40 11.67
CA THR A 71 14.40 7.11 11.89
C THR A 71 13.95 5.99 10.94
N ILE A 72 13.16 6.34 9.91
CA ILE A 72 12.56 5.35 8.99
C ILE A 72 13.61 4.56 8.23
N LYS A 73 14.69 5.21 7.78
CA LYS A 73 15.71 4.53 6.97
C LYS A 73 16.55 3.57 7.80
N GLU A 74 16.86 3.94 9.05
CA GLU A 74 17.57 3.11 10.02
C GLU A 74 16.72 1.93 10.50
N ARG A 75 15.39 2.06 10.40
CA ARG A 75 14.41 1.06 10.87
C ARG A 75 13.54 0.54 9.72
N ILE A 76 14.11 0.50 8.52
CA ILE A 76 13.37 0.13 7.30
C ILE A 76 12.75 -1.27 7.42
N ASP A 77 13.48 -2.22 8.00
CA ASP A 77 13.02 -3.59 8.24
C ASP A 77 11.78 -3.62 9.11
N GLN A 78 11.81 -2.84 10.20
CA GLN A 78 10.72 -2.78 11.13
C GLN A 78 9.49 -2.10 10.53
N MET A 79 9.69 -1.01 9.78
CA MET A 79 8.60 -0.31 9.09
C MET A 79 7.93 -1.23 8.05
N VAL A 80 8.72 -1.93 7.23
CA VAL A 80 8.19 -2.89 6.24
C VAL A 80 7.47 -4.04 6.93
N ALA A 81 8.07 -4.65 7.95
CA ALA A 81 7.48 -5.77 8.69
C ALA A 81 6.14 -5.37 9.36
N SER A 82 6.03 -4.17 9.92
CA SER A 82 4.79 -3.67 10.50
C SER A 82 3.68 -3.51 9.46
N CYS A 83 3.99 -2.95 8.29
CA CYS A 83 3.00 -2.82 7.20
C CYS A 83 2.55 -4.19 6.67
N ILE A 84 3.50 -5.11 6.47
CA ILE A 84 3.22 -6.48 6.03
C ILE A 84 2.31 -7.19 7.04
N LYS A 85 2.65 -7.09 8.34
CA LYS A 85 1.86 -7.69 9.41
C LYS A 85 0.43 -7.16 9.41
N MET A 86 0.25 -5.83 9.38
CA MET A 86 -1.08 -5.21 9.32
C MET A 86 -1.88 -5.74 8.14
N LYS A 87 -1.31 -5.71 6.94
CA LYS A 87 -2.04 -6.12 5.72
C LYS A 87 -2.36 -7.61 5.74
N ARG A 88 -1.41 -8.44 6.17
CA ARG A 88 -1.63 -9.88 6.37
C ARG A 88 -2.80 -10.12 7.33
N ASP A 89 -2.79 -9.49 8.49
CA ASP A 89 -3.81 -9.72 9.53
C ASP A 89 -5.21 -9.34 9.03
N VAL A 90 -5.34 -8.30 8.20
CA VAL A 90 -6.61 -7.94 7.54
C VAL A 90 -7.01 -8.93 6.44
N VAL A 91 -6.06 -9.34 5.59
CA VAL A 91 -6.30 -10.25 4.46
C VAL A 91 -6.64 -11.66 4.94
N GLU A 92 -5.96 -12.19 5.95
CA GLU A 92 -6.24 -13.52 6.53
C GLU A 92 -7.68 -13.62 7.07
N GLN A 93 -8.22 -12.51 7.56
CA GLN A 93 -9.59 -12.46 8.07
C GLN A 93 -10.65 -12.36 6.96
N ASP A 94 -10.31 -11.81 5.80
CA ASP A 94 -11.25 -11.55 4.69
C ASP A 94 -10.57 -11.64 3.31
N GLU A 95 -10.02 -12.82 3.01
CA GLU A 95 -9.18 -13.06 1.82
C GLU A 95 -9.90 -12.73 0.51
N TYR A 96 -11.17 -13.12 0.40
CA TYR A 96 -11.99 -12.95 -0.81
C TYR A 96 -12.95 -11.75 -0.76
N GLU A 97 -12.78 -10.83 0.20
CA GLU A 97 -13.60 -9.62 0.33
C GLU A 97 -15.11 -9.88 0.52
N THR A 98 -15.45 -10.99 1.15
CA THR A 98 -16.85 -11.42 1.37
C THR A 98 -17.44 -10.87 2.65
N LYS A 99 -16.60 -10.48 3.62
CA LYS A 99 -17.01 -9.99 4.94
C LYS A 99 -17.00 -8.46 5.02
N GLY A 100 -16.35 -7.79 4.07
CA GLY A 100 -16.25 -6.33 4.00
C GLY A 100 -15.21 -5.71 4.93
N LEU A 101 -14.55 -6.49 5.78
CA LEU A 101 -13.47 -6.03 6.66
C LEU A 101 -12.34 -5.40 5.84
N ARG A 102 -11.99 -6.03 4.72
CA ARG A 102 -10.85 -5.62 3.88
C ARG A 102 -11.02 -4.24 3.26
N LYS A 103 -12.23 -3.67 3.26
CA LYS A 103 -12.49 -2.28 2.84
C LYS A 103 -11.73 -1.26 3.67
N VAL A 104 -11.30 -1.58 4.89
CA VAL A 104 -10.43 -0.71 5.69
C VAL A 104 -9.12 -0.35 4.95
N LEU A 105 -8.60 -1.23 4.10
CA LEU A 105 -7.39 -1.00 3.31
C LEU A 105 -7.58 0.06 2.22
N ASN A 106 -8.83 0.42 1.91
CA ASN A 106 -9.19 1.49 0.99
C ASN A 106 -9.28 2.86 1.71
N MET A 107 -8.80 2.96 2.95
CA MET A 107 -8.67 4.26 3.63
C MET A 107 -7.93 5.24 2.73
N GLY A 108 -8.54 6.40 2.52
CA GLY A 108 -8.03 7.43 1.63
C GLY A 108 -8.16 7.16 0.14
N HIS A 109 -8.78 6.05 -0.33
CA HIS A 109 -8.79 5.67 -1.77
C HIS A 109 -10.02 6.12 -2.58
N THR A 110 -11.05 6.70 -1.95
CA THR A 110 -12.25 7.15 -2.67
C THR A 110 -11.97 8.28 -3.66
N VAL A 111 -11.24 9.31 -3.24
CA VAL A 111 -10.89 10.48 -4.06
C VAL A 111 -9.69 10.22 -5.01
N PRO A 112 -8.62 9.50 -4.60
CA PRO A 112 -7.46 9.24 -5.44
C PRO A 112 -7.78 8.61 -6.78
N HIS A 113 -8.71 7.66 -6.84
CA HIS A 113 -9.10 7.05 -8.12
C HIS A 113 -9.65 8.08 -9.12
N ALA A 114 -10.36 9.09 -8.64
CA ALA A 114 -10.80 10.21 -9.47
C ALA A 114 -9.62 11.11 -9.88
N ILE A 115 -8.71 11.43 -8.95
CA ILE A 115 -7.50 12.24 -9.23
C ILE A 115 -6.63 11.56 -10.30
N GLU A 116 -6.32 10.27 -10.13
CA GLU A 116 -5.56 9.48 -11.10
C GLU A 116 -6.23 9.50 -12.47
N LYS A 117 -7.55 9.23 -12.53
CA LYS A 117 -8.27 9.16 -13.80
C LYS A 117 -8.36 10.52 -14.49
N LEU A 118 -8.71 11.59 -13.75
CA LEU A 118 -8.88 12.94 -14.30
C LEU A 118 -7.55 13.60 -14.68
N SER A 119 -6.44 13.20 -14.04
CA SER A 119 -5.09 13.63 -14.42
C SER A 119 -4.49 12.81 -15.57
N ASN A 120 -5.25 11.89 -16.17
CA ASN A 120 -4.74 10.90 -17.14
C ASN A 120 -3.49 10.17 -16.63
N TYR A 121 -3.50 9.82 -15.33
CA TYR A 121 -2.41 9.12 -14.64
C TYR A 121 -1.06 9.85 -14.61
N SER A 122 -1.07 11.18 -14.82
CA SER A 122 0.12 12.02 -14.62
C SER A 122 0.43 12.27 -13.14
N ILE A 123 -0.57 12.18 -12.26
CA ILE A 123 -0.38 12.18 -10.80
C ILE A 123 -0.20 10.73 -10.36
N SER A 124 0.88 10.46 -9.63
CA SER A 124 1.20 9.13 -9.14
C SER A 124 0.24 8.67 -8.04
N HIS A 125 0.11 7.35 -7.92
CA HIS A 125 -0.81 6.71 -6.97
C HIS A 125 -0.54 7.15 -5.52
N GLY A 126 0.73 7.17 -5.10
CA GLY A 126 1.10 7.57 -3.74
C GLY A 126 0.70 9.02 -3.42
N VAL A 127 0.91 9.95 -4.35
CA VAL A 127 0.50 11.36 -4.19
C VAL A 127 -1.02 11.48 -4.13
N ALA A 128 -1.73 10.76 -4.99
CA ALA A 128 -3.18 10.74 -4.98
C ALA A 128 -3.70 10.21 -3.64
N VAL A 129 -3.21 9.05 -3.16
CA VAL A 129 -3.57 8.45 -1.86
C VAL A 129 -3.27 9.39 -0.70
N ALA A 130 -2.08 10.00 -0.66
CA ALA A 130 -1.74 10.98 0.36
C ALA A 130 -2.74 12.15 0.40
N THR A 131 -3.21 12.60 -0.77
CA THR A 131 -4.25 13.64 -0.86
C THR A 131 -5.58 13.16 -0.28
N GLY A 132 -5.97 11.90 -0.52
CA GLY A 132 -7.22 11.33 0.00
C GLY A 132 -7.19 10.96 1.48
N LEU A 133 -6.01 10.92 2.11
CA LEU A 133 -5.86 10.72 3.56
C LEU A 133 -6.10 11.99 4.39
N VAL A 134 -6.17 13.17 3.74
CA VAL A 134 -6.48 14.49 4.35
C VAL A 134 -7.95 14.82 4.14
#